data_AF-A0A841TWQ1-F1
#
_entry.id   AF-A0A841TWQ1-F1
#
_cell.length_a   1.000
_cell.length_b   1.000
_cell.length_c   1.000
_cell.angle_alpha   90.00
_cell.angle_beta   90.00
_cell.angle_gamma   90.00
#
_symmetry.space_group_name_H-M   'P 1'
#
loop_
_entity.id
_entity.type
_entity.pdbx_description
1 polymer ?
#
loop_
_entity_poly.entity_id
_entity_poly.type
_entity_poly.pdbx_seq_one_letter_code
_entity_poly.pdbx_strand_id
1 'polypeptide(L)'
;MVGKEWRGRIESPERLAEEWDAEEEPLRVAVGRFDDRGPYGGWKERRFEAAGFFRTEFDGRNRWFVDPDGYAAFSVGMDCVHPGGAAALRGMEHLLPPLPPKEGAWAEAWHGSDFNFAAANLIRRFGGEWRDRWAERTELRLKAWGFNTIGNWSDPEFIRRSSLPYVWPMNDFPATTLSIFRDFPDVFSPEYEKEARRFGEQLLPLRTIGG
;
A
#
# COMPACT_ATOMS: atom_id res chain seq x y z
N MET A 1 16.31 -4.14 22.22
CA MET A 1 17.57 -4.57 21.55
C MET A 1 18.58 -3.42 21.56
N VAL A 2 18.93 -2.91 22.75
CA VAL A 2 19.97 -1.89 22.86
C VAL A 2 21.31 -2.63 22.97
N GLY A 3 22.24 -2.38 22.06
CA GLY A 3 23.62 -2.91 22.12
C GLY A 3 23.94 -4.19 21.33
N LYS A 4 23.06 -4.64 20.41
CA LYS A 4 23.41 -5.72 19.46
C LYS A 4 23.86 -5.12 18.13
N GLU A 5 24.97 -5.60 17.59
CA GLU A 5 25.44 -5.20 16.26
C GLU A 5 24.99 -6.16 15.17
N TRP A 6 24.61 -5.60 14.02
CA TRP A 6 24.27 -6.37 12.82
C TRP A 6 24.54 -5.54 11.55
N ARG A 7 24.72 -6.22 10.43
CA ARG A 7 24.96 -5.57 9.13
C ARG A 7 23.76 -4.70 8.74
N GLY A 8 24.01 -3.44 8.40
CA GLY A 8 22.99 -2.48 7.98
C GLY A 8 22.29 -1.77 9.15
N ARG A 9 22.76 -1.92 10.39
CA ARG A 9 22.29 -1.12 11.51
C ARG A 9 22.66 0.35 11.27
N ILE A 10 21.68 1.24 11.46
CA ILE A 10 21.89 2.69 11.40
C ILE A 10 22.24 3.20 12.79
N GLU A 11 23.38 3.87 12.91
CA GLU A 11 23.93 4.35 14.19
C GLU A 11 23.64 5.82 14.45
N SER A 12 23.29 6.60 13.41
CA SER A 12 23.03 8.03 13.54
C SER A 12 22.00 8.56 12.52
N PRO A 13 21.35 9.70 12.81
CA PRO A 13 20.47 10.38 11.84
C PRO A 13 21.18 10.77 10.54
N GLU A 14 22.45 11.13 10.60
CA GLU A 14 23.27 11.51 9.44
C GLU A 14 23.49 10.31 8.53
N ARG A 15 23.84 9.15 9.11
CA ARG A 15 23.94 7.89 8.37
C ARG A 15 22.61 7.48 7.75
N LEU A 16 21.48 7.69 8.43
CA LEU A 16 20.16 7.44 7.85
C LEU A 16 19.94 8.27 6.59
N ALA A 17 20.28 9.56 6.65
CA ALA A 17 20.15 10.48 5.53
C ALA A 17 21.05 10.05 4.35
N GLU A 18 22.33 9.76 4.62
CA GLU A 18 23.29 9.32 3.61
C GLU A 18 22.82 8.05 2.87
N GLU A 19 22.38 7.03 3.59
CA GLU A 19 21.93 5.76 3.00
C GLU A 19 20.68 5.95 2.12
N TRP A 20 19.74 6.79 2.55
CA TRP A 20 18.53 7.08 1.77
C TRP A 20 18.81 7.97 0.56
N ASP A 21 19.71 8.94 0.67
CA ASP A 21 20.09 9.80 -0.44
C ASP A 21 20.87 8.99 -1.51
N ALA A 22 21.73 8.06 -1.07
CA ALA A 22 22.48 7.16 -1.97
C ALA A 22 21.59 6.18 -2.75
N GLU A 23 20.39 5.89 -2.28
CA GLU A 23 19.45 4.98 -2.95
C GLU A 23 18.75 5.61 -4.17
N GLU A 24 18.61 6.94 -4.21
CA GLU A 24 17.69 7.61 -5.13
C GLU A 24 18.05 7.40 -6.61
N GLU A 25 19.30 7.68 -6.99
CA GLU A 25 19.73 7.56 -8.38
C GLU A 25 19.70 6.10 -8.89
N PRO A 26 20.21 5.09 -8.15
CA PRO A 26 20.04 3.69 -8.52
C PRO A 26 18.59 3.28 -8.77
N LEU A 27 17.63 3.76 -7.96
CA LEU A 27 16.21 3.46 -8.17
C LEU A 27 15.68 4.09 -9.46
N ARG A 28 16.03 5.36 -9.75
CA ARG A 28 15.61 6.03 -10.99
C ARG A 28 16.12 5.29 -12.22
N VAL A 29 17.37 4.84 -12.20
CA VAL A 29 17.95 4.01 -13.28
C VAL A 29 17.19 2.68 -13.40
N ALA A 30 16.83 2.04 -12.28
CA ALA A 30 16.10 0.78 -12.30
C ALA A 30 14.68 0.92 -12.86
N VAL A 31 13.97 2.02 -12.59
CA VAL A 31 12.64 2.29 -13.18
C VAL A 31 12.70 2.30 -14.71
N GLY A 32 13.77 2.86 -15.29
CA GLY A 32 13.96 2.90 -16.75
C GLY A 32 14.07 1.54 -17.43
N ARG A 33 14.23 0.44 -16.68
CA ARG A 33 14.33 -0.93 -17.22
C ARG A 33 12.98 -1.56 -17.59
N PHE A 34 11.86 -0.91 -17.25
CA PHE A 34 10.50 -1.39 -17.51
C PHE A 34 9.80 -0.57 -18.61
N ASP A 35 10.53 -0.23 -19.67
CA ASP A 35 10.02 0.55 -20.81
C ASP A 35 9.06 -0.25 -21.71
N ASP A 36 9.05 -1.57 -21.55
CA ASP A 36 8.12 -2.53 -22.16
C ASP A 36 6.70 -2.49 -21.56
N ARG A 37 6.47 -1.67 -20.52
CA ARG A 37 5.17 -1.55 -19.84
C ARG A 37 4.41 -0.27 -20.18
N GLY A 38 3.09 -0.37 -20.28
CA GLY A 38 2.15 0.75 -20.43
C GLY A 38 1.95 1.54 -19.12
N PRO A 39 1.16 2.63 -19.15
CA PRO A 39 0.90 3.47 -17.98
C PRO A 39 0.32 2.71 -16.78
N TYR A 40 -0.47 1.67 -17.05
CA TYR A 40 -1.08 0.79 -16.06
C TYR A 40 -0.26 -0.48 -15.78
N GLY A 41 0.99 -0.54 -16.25
CA GLY A 41 1.91 -1.63 -15.96
C GLY A 41 1.67 -2.92 -16.75
N GLY A 42 0.77 -2.93 -17.74
CA GLY A 42 0.60 -4.02 -18.69
C GLY A 42 1.73 -4.07 -19.73
N TRP A 43 2.00 -5.26 -20.26
CA TRP A 43 3.07 -5.55 -21.21
C TRP A 43 2.68 -5.16 -22.65
N LYS A 44 3.44 -4.24 -23.25
CA LYS A 44 3.09 -3.59 -24.53
C LYS A 44 3.02 -4.52 -25.73
N GLU A 45 3.76 -5.63 -25.72
CA GLU A 45 3.84 -6.56 -26.86
C GLU A 45 2.58 -7.41 -27.03
N ARG A 46 1.79 -7.60 -25.96
CA ARG A 46 0.57 -8.40 -26.00
C ARG A 46 -0.64 -7.49 -25.78
N ARG A 47 -1.51 -7.39 -26.79
CA ARG A 47 -2.69 -6.52 -26.78
C ARG A 47 -4.00 -7.28 -27.00
N PHE A 48 -5.05 -6.72 -26.39
CA PHE A 48 -6.45 -7.10 -26.51
C PHE A 48 -7.29 -5.82 -26.73
N GLU A 49 -8.60 -5.96 -26.85
CA GLU A 49 -9.51 -4.82 -26.90
C GLU A 49 -9.44 -3.99 -25.60
N ALA A 50 -9.19 -2.69 -25.74
CA ALA A 50 -9.15 -1.73 -24.66
C ALA A 50 -10.58 -1.41 -24.20
N ALA A 51 -10.86 -1.62 -22.92
CA ALA A 51 -12.19 -1.41 -22.33
C ALA A 51 -12.27 -0.17 -21.42
N GLY A 52 -11.13 0.49 -21.15
CA GLY A 52 -11.06 1.61 -20.20
C GLY A 52 -11.10 1.18 -18.72
N PHE A 53 -11.08 -0.13 -18.44
CA PHE A 53 -10.99 -0.69 -17.08
C PHE A 53 -10.25 -2.04 -17.12
N PHE A 54 -9.70 -2.44 -15.96
CA PHE A 54 -9.09 -3.76 -15.82
C PHE A 54 -10.12 -4.87 -15.99
N ARG A 55 -9.81 -5.86 -16.83
CA ARG A 55 -10.66 -7.04 -17.06
C ARG A 55 -9.82 -8.29 -17.18
N THR A 56 -10.48 -9.44 -17.31
CA THR A 56 -9.79 -10.71 -17.58
C THR A 56 -10.01 -11.17 -19.01
N GLU A 57 -9.02 -11.80 -19.62
CA GLU A 57 -9.12 -12.43 -20.93
C GLU A 57 -8.49 -13.83 -20.91
N PHE A 58 -9.06 -14.77 -21.66
CA PHE A 58 -8.43 -16.06 -21.94
C PHE A 58 -8.17 -16.19 -23.44
N ASP A 59 -6.91 -16.31 -23.84
CA ASP A 59 -6.51 -16.33 -25.25
C ASP A 59 -6.44 -17.73 -25.87
N GLY A 60 -7.02 -18.73 -25.21
CA GLY A 60 -6.93 -20.13 -25.58
C GLY A 60 -5.76 -20.88 -24.95
N ARG A 61 -4.77 -20.16 -24.36
CA ARG A 61 -3.63 -20.76 -23.66
C ARG A 61 -3.45 -20.21 -22.25
N ASN A 62 -3.49 -18.90 -22.08
CA ASN A 62 -3.22 -18.22 -20.82
C ASN A 62 -4.40 -17.33 -20.40
N ARG A 63 -4.59 -17.20 -19.08
CA ARG A 63 -5.48 -16.19 -18.51
C ARG A 63 -4.67 -14.95 -18.17
N TRP A 64 -5.16 -13.81 -18.62
CA TRP A 64 -4.52 -12.53 -18.46
C TRP A 64 -5.44 -11.59 -17.70
N PHE A 65 -4.87 -10.66 -16.93
CA PHE A 65 -5.53 -9.36 -16.82
C PHE A 65 -5.30 -8.59 -18.13
N VAL A 66 -6.22 -7.71 -18.46
CA VAL A 66 -6.09 -6.73 -19.53
C VAL A 66 -6.26 -5.38 -18.89
N ASP A 67 -5.26 -4.51 -19.04
CA ASP A 67 -5.30 -3.16 -18.48
C ASP A 67 -6.25 -2.24 -19.27
N PRO A 68 -6.55 -1.03 -18.78
CA PRO A 68 -7.49 -0.11 -19.44
C PRO A 68 -7.14 0.22 -20.91
N ASP A 69 -5.86 0.19 -21.27
CA ASP A 69 -5.35 0.47 -22.62
C ASP A 69 -5.30 -0.78 -23.52
N GLY A 70 -5.68 -1.95 -22.97
CA GLY A 70 -5.73 -3.21 -23.70
C GLY A 70 -4.44 -4.05 -23.61
N TYR A 71 -3.45 -3.66 -22.80
CA TYR A 71 -2.23 -4.45 -22.65
C TYR A 71 -2.45 -5.65 -21.73
N ALA A 72 -1.86 -6.80 -22.06
CA ALA A 72 -1.86 -7.96 -21.18
C ALA A 72 -1.08 -7.66 -19.90
N ALA A 73 -1.64 -8.00 -18.75
CA ALA A 73 -1.06 -7.66 -17.45
C ALA A 73 -1.05 -8.85 -16.49
N PHE A 74 -0.06 -8.83 -15.61
CA PHE A 74 -0.07 -9.55 -14.33
C PHE A 74 -0.09 -8.51 -13.22
N SER A 75 -0.88 -8.74 -12.18
CA SER A 75 -0.80 -7.91 -10.97
C SER A 75 0.32 -8.44 -10.09
N VAL A 76 1.38 -7.64 -9.95
CA VAL A 76 2.48 -7.90 -9.03
C VAL A 76 2.54 -6.72 -8.09
N GLY A 77 2.09 -6.93 -6.85
CA GLY A 77 1.97 -5.88 -5.84
C GLY A 77 2.47 -6.30 -4.46
N MET A 78 2.68 -5.29 -3.62
CA MET A 78 3.04 -5.45 -2.21
C MET A 78 1.86 -5.01 -1.35
N ASP A 79 1.43 -5.88 -0.46
CA ASP A 79 0.37 -5.57 0.51
C ASP A 79 0.91 -4.67 1.63
N CYS A 80 0.00 -4.02 2.36
CA CYS A 80 0.29 -3.25 3.56
C CYS A 80 1.31 -2.12 3.32
N VAL A 81 1.22 -1.42 2.18
CA VAL A 81 2.08 -0.26 1.91
C VAL A 81 1.66 0.90 2.82
N HIS A 82 2.33 1.01 3.96
CA HIS A 82 2.13 2.00 5.02
C HIS A 82 3.47 2.57 5.48
N PRO A 83 3.50 3.76 6.14
CA PRO A 83 4.72 4.32 6.72
C PRO A 83 5.24 3.58 7.97
N GLY A 84 4.80 2.33 8.17
CA GLY A 84 5.09 1.48 9.31
C GLY A 84 3.86 1.10 10.11
N GLY A 85 4.05 0.25 11.12
CA GLY A 85 3.02 -0.14 12.09
C GLY A 85 3.37 0.36 13.48
N ALA A 86 2.36 0.75 14.25
CA ALA A 86 2.54 1.12 15.65
C ALA A 86 2.86 -0.11 16.50
N ALA A 87 3.91 -0.03 17.31
CA ALA A 87 4.22 -1.03 18.30
C ALA A 87 3.42 -0.77 19.57
N ALA A 88 2.72 -1.79 20.06
CA ALA A 88 2.09 -1.76 21.37
C ALA A 88 3.17 -1.62 22.45
N LEU A 89 3.07 -0.61 23.31
CA LEU A 89 4.13 -0.35 24.30
C LEU A 89 3.80 -0.85 25.71
N ARG A 90 2.51 -1.08 25.99
CA ARG A 90 2.03 -1.40 27.33
C ARG A 90 2.75 -2.63 27.90
N GLY A 91 3.43 -2.46 29.03
CA GLY A 91 4.18 -3.51 29.71
C GLY A 91 5.59 -3.77 29.14
N MET A 92 5.97 -3.10 28.05
CA MET A 92 7.29 -3.20 27.41
C MET A 92 8.11 -1.91 27.56
N GLU A 93 7.65 -0.92 28.31
CA GLU A 93 8.28 0.40 28.44
C GLU A 93 9.75 0.31 28.90
N HIS A 94 10.05 -0.65 29.78
CA HIS A 94 11.39 -0.93 30.29
C HIS A 94 12.37 -1.50 29.25
N LEU A 95 11.88 -1.97 28.09
CA LEU A 95 12.69 -2.48 26.98
C LEU A 95 13.03 -1.40 25.95
N LEU A 96 12.42 -0.22 26.07
CA LEU A 96 12.47 0.84 25.08
C LEU A 96 13.47 1.93 25.47
N PRO A 97 14.14 2.55 24.48
CA PRO A 97 14.81 3.81 24.73
C PRO A 97 13.78 4.91 25.07
N PRO A 98 14.22 6.04 25.63
CA PRO A 98 13.36 7.22 25.75
C PRO A 98 12.72 7.58 24.40
N LEU A 99 11.39 7.72 24.41
CA LEU A 99 10.63 8.05 23.21
C LEU A 99 10.40 9.57 23.09
N PRO A 100 10.21 10.10 21.87
CA PRO A 100 9.83 11.49 21.66
C PRO A 100 8.51 11.86 22.37
N PRO A 101 8.26 13.15 22.66
CA PRO A 101 7.00 13.58 23.26
C PRO A 101 5.80 13.21 22.38
N LYS A 102 4.60 13.12 22.99
CA LYS A 102 3.37 12.79 22.27
C LYS A 102 2.82 13.94 21.44
N GLU A 103 3.27 15.15 21.74
CA GLU A 103 2.79 16.39 21.14
C GLU A 103 3.80 16.96 20.15
N GLY A 104 3.35 17.97 19.39
CA GLY A 104 4.19 18.70 18.43
C GLY A 104 4.58 17.86 17.22
N ALA A 105 5.82 18.02 16.75
CA ALA A 105 6.29 17.41 15.51
C ALA A 105 6.24 15.87 15.49
N TRP A 106 6.18 15.22 16.65
CA TRP A 106 6.19 13.76 16.78
C TRP A 106 4.80 13.14 16.95
N ALA A 107 3.75 13.96 17.04
CA ALA A 107 2.39 13.50 17.32
C ALA A 107 1.93 12.43 16.33
N GLU A 108 2.31 12.54 15.07
CA GLU A 108 1.95 11.58 14.02
C GLU A 108 2.64 10.22 14.13
N ALA A 109 3.70 10.09 14.93
CA ALA A 109 4.30 8.79 15.24
C ALA A 109 3.57 8.06 16.38
N TRP A 110 2.63 8.72 17.07
CA TRP A 110 1.88 8.15 18.18
C TRP A 110 0.48 7.72 17.76
N HIS A 111 0.08 6.53 18.20
CA HIS A 111 -1.26 5.98 18.04
C HIS A 111 -1.82 5.66 19.43
N GLY A 112 -2.33 6.69 20.13
CA GLY A 112 -2.75 6.58 21.52
C GLY A 112 -1.59 6.27 22.47
N SER A 113 -1.50 5.03 22.95
CA SER A 113 -0.38 4.54 23.77
C SER A 113 0.74 3.89 22.95
N ASP A 114 0.51 3.65 21.67
CA ASP A 114 1.39 2.87 20.81
C ASP A 114 2.28 3.80 19.97
N PHE A 115 3.43 3.31 19.53
CA PHE A 115 4.43 4.15 18.85
C PHE A 115 4.96 3.52 17.56
N ASN A 116 4.92 4.29 16.48
CA ASN A 116 5.41 3.92 15.16
C ASN A 116 6.84 4.44 14.95
N PHE A 117 7.82 3.55 15.19
CA PHE A 117 9.23 3.87 15.04
C PHE A 117 9.64 4.22 13.59
N ALA A 118 8.98 3.64 12.60
CA ALA A 118 9.28 3.93 11.19
C ALA A 118 8.79 5.32 10.80
N ALA A 119 7.57 5.70 11.20
CA ALA A 119 7.06 7.07 11.03
C ALA A 119 7.94 8.08 11.78
N ALA A 120 8.41 7.76 13.00
CA ALA A 120 9.35 8.62 13.72
C ALA A 120 10.66 8.82 12.95
N ASN A 121 11.21 7.79 12.28
CA ASN A 121 12.40 7.95 11.47
C ASN A 121 12.16 8.83 10.22
N LEU A 122 10.97 8.75 9.63
CA LEU A 122 10.56 9.63 8.53
C LEU A 122 10.42 11.09 8.99
N ILE A 123 9.73 11.33 10.12
CA ILE A 123 9.60 12.65 10.75
C ILE A 123 10.98 13.22 11.10
N ARG A 124 11.88 12.40 11.66
CA ARG A 124 13.25 12.80 11.98
C ARG A 124 13.99 13.32 10.75
N ARG A 125 13.83 12.67 9.60
CA ARG A 125 14.55 13.00 8.36
C ARG A 125 13.93 14.17 7.61
N PHE A 126 12.62 14.23 7.54
CA PHE A 126 11.88 15.09 6.60
C PHE A 126 10.99 16.13 7.30
N GLY A 127 10.90 16.11 8.63
CA GLY A 127 10.07 17.05 9.37
C GLY A 127 8.61 16.97 8.95
N GLY A 128 7.97 18.12 8.74
CA GLY A 128 6.56 18.21 8.36
C GLY A 128 6.22 17.65 6.97
N GLU A 129 7.21 17.48 6.08
CA GLU A 129 7.02 16.95 4.72
C GLU A 129 7.14 15.42 4.64
N TRP A 130 7.22 14.74 5.79
CA TRP A 130 7.58 13.33 5.84
C TRP A 130 6.62 12.41 5.07
N ARG A 131 5.32 12.74 5.02
CA ARG A 131 4.33 11.94 4.29
C ARG A 131 4.54 12.00 2.78
N ASP A 132 4.79 13.19 2.26
CA ASP A 132 5.02 13.42 0.84
C ASP A 132 6.30 12.71 0.41
N ARG A 133 7.38 12.91 1.18
CA ARG A 133 8.67 12.24 0.94
C ARG A 133 8.58 10.72 1.05
N TRP A 134 7.79 10.22 2.00
CA TRP A 134 7.54 8.79 2.12
C TRP A 134 6.79 8.24 0.90
N ALA A 135 5.73 8.90 0.45
CA ALA A 135 4.93 8.48 -0.70
C ALA A 135 5.77 8.47 -1.99
N GLU A 136 6.47 9.57 -2.28
CA GLU A 136 7.34 9.70 -3.46
C GLU A 136 8.39 8.57 -3.51
N ARG A 137 9.09 8.34 -2.40
CA ARG A 137 10.14 7.33 -2.32
C ARG A 137 9.58 5.91 -2.37
N THR A 138 8.43 5.69 -1.75
CA THR A 138 7.78 4.37 -1.74
C THR A 138 7.32 3.99 -3.15
N GLU A 139 6.70 4.91 -3.88
CA GLU A 139 6.35 4.67 -5.28
C GLU A 139 7.58 4.43 -6.16
N LEU A 140 8.64 5.23 -5.98
CA LEU A 140 9.89 5.06 -6.71
C LEU A 140 10.48 3.65 -6.47
N ARG A 141 10.49 3.17 -5.22
CA ARG A 141 10.94 1.82 -4.88
C ARG A 141 10.06 0.75 -5.53
N LEU A 142 8.75 0.87 -5.42
CA LEU A 142 7.82 -0.09 -6.04
C LEU A 142 8.07 -0.24 -7.54
N LYS A 143 8.17 0.89 -8.25
CA LYS A 143 8.47 0.92 -9.69
C LYS A 143 9.85 0.34 -10.00
N ALA A 144 10.87 0.73 -9.25
CA ALA A 144 12.25 0.26 -9.43
C ALA A 144 12.39 -1.25 -9.21
N TRP A 145 11.60 -1.82 -8.30
CA TRP A 145 11.56 -3.26 -8.02
C TRP A 145 10.66 -4.03 -8.98
N GLY A 146 9.98 -3.34 -9.91
CA GLY A 146 9.13 -3.95 -10.92
C GLY A 146 7.71 -4.28 -10.46
N PHE A 147 7.28 -3.78 -9.31
CA PHE A 147 5.87 -3.83 -8.93
C PHE A 147 5.05 -2.90 -9.83
N ASN A 148 3.87 -3.36 -10.21
CA ASN A 148 2.94 -2.62 -11.06
C ASN A 148 1.54 -2.48 -10.42
N THR A 149 1.38 -2.90 -9.18
CA THR A 149 0.13 -2.77 -8.44
C THR A 149 0.44 -2.45 -6.98
N ILE A 150 -0.31 -1.54 -6.37
CA ILE A 150 -0.36 -1.37 -4.92
C ILE A 150 -1.25 -2.47 -4.37
N GLY A 151 -0.68 -3.32 -3.52
CA GLY A 151 -1.37 -4.47 -2.95
C GLY A 151 -2.39 -4.08 -1.89
N ASN A 152 -3.04 -5.10 -1.34
CA ASN A 152 -4.17 -4.97 -0.45
C ASN A 152 -3.77 -4.34 0.88
N TRP A 153 -4.77 -3.78 1.59
CA TRP A 153 -4.59 -3.14 2.90
C TRP A 153 -3.52 -2.05 2.93
N SER A 154 -3.29 -1.35 1.82
CA SER A 154 -2.34 -0.23 1.75
C SER A 154 -2.97 1.09 2.19
N ASP A 155 -2.15 2.09 2.51
CA ASP A 155 -2.60 3.41 2.95
C ASP A 155 -3.47 4.08 1.86
N PRO A 156 -4.73 4.45 2.15
CA PRO A 156 -5.62 5.12 1.20
C PRO A 156 -5.08 6.46 0.67
N GLU A 157 -4.32 7.20 1.47
CA GLU A 157 -3.70 8.45 1.05
C GLU A 157 -2.52 8.20 0.10
N PHE A 158 -1.75 7.13 0.32
CA PHE A 158 -0.74 6.69 -0.64
C PHE A 158 -1.38 6.29 -1.96
N ILE A 159 -2.45 5.49 -1.92
CA ILE A 159 -3.21 5.08 -3.11
C ILE A 159 -3.67 6.31 -3.92
N ARG A 160 -4.24 7.33 -3.26
CA ARG A 160 -4.72 8.55 -3.93
C ARG A 160 -3.61 9.37 -4.60
N ARG A 161 -2.40 9.32 -4.06
CA ARG A 161 -1.25 10.08 -4.56
C ARG A 161 -0.47 9.34 -5.63
N SER A 162 -0.60 8.01 -5.67
CA SER A 162 0.22 7.20 -6.53
C SER A 162 -0.29 7.13 -7.96
N SER A 163 0.65 7.03 -8.91
CA SER A 163 0.32 6.73 -10.31
C SER A 163 0.14 5.24 -10.59
N LEU A 164 0.38 4.37 -9.61
CA LEU A 164 0.29 2.92 -9.79
C LEU A 164 -1.17 2.45 -9.73
N PRO A 165 -1.55 1.44 -10.53
CA PRO A 165 -2.77 0.67 -10.28
C PRO A 165 -2.82 0.13 -8.85
N TYR A 166 -4.01 -0.12 -8.32
CA TYR A 166 -4.19 -0.60 -6.95
C TYR A 166 -5.31 -1.63 -6.86
N VAL A 167 -5.27 -2.43 -5.79
CA VAL A 167 -6.43 -3.18 -5.31
C VAL A 167 -7.06 -2.44 -4.14
N TRP A 168 -8.39 -2.48 -4.05
CA TRP A 168 -9.13 -1.76 -3.01
C TRP A 168 -9.91 -2.73 -2.12
N PRO A 169 -9.50 -2.94 -0.85
CA PRO A 169 -10.31 -3.68 0.10
C PRO A 169 -11.52 -2.84 0.52
N MET A 170 -12.70 -3.43 0.44
CA MET A 170 -13.86 -2.92 1.17
C MET A 170 -13.73 -3.28 2.66
N ASN A 171 -14.35 -2.48 3.52
CA ASN A 171 -14.35 -2.70 4.95
C ASN A 171 -15.45 -3.68 5.33
N ASP A 172 -15.12 -4.64 6.20
CA ASP A 172 -15.99 -5.72 6.67
C ASP A 172 -16.46 -6.66 5.54
N PHE A 173 -17.60 -7.31 5.74
CA PHE A 173 -18.27 -8.20 4.79
C PHE A 173 -19.77 -8.18 5.05
N PRO A 174 -20.62 -8.56 4.07
CA PRO A 174 -22.06 -8.65 4.28
C PRO A 174 -22.38 -9.62 5.42
N ALA A 175 -23.17 -9.18 6.40
CA ALA A 175 -23.56 -9.98 7.56
C ALA A 175 -25.09 -10.05 7.68
N THR A 176 -25.61 -11.07 8.35
CA THR A 176 -27.03 -11.24 8.66
C THR A 176 -27.24 -11.35 10.16
N THR A 177 -28.45 -11.09 10.64
CA THR A 177 -28.80 -11.19 12.06
C THR A 177 -28.63 -12.62 12.58
N LEU A 178 -28.96 -13.62 11.75
CA LEU A 178 -28.72 -15.04 12.04
C LEU A 178 -27.54 -15.55 11.24
N SER A 179 -26.59 -16.18 11.91
CA SER A 179 -25.46 -16.85 11.28
C SER A 179 -25.69 -18.36 11.21
N ILE A 180 -25.35 -18.98 10.09
CA ILE A 180 -25.49 -20.43 9.88
C ILE A 180 -24.42 -21.23 10.63
N PHE A 181 -23.25 -20.63 10.86
CA PHE A 181 -22.17 -21.20 11.64
C PHE A 181 -21.21 -20.11 12.10
N ARG A 182 -21.03 -19.96 13.42
CA ARG A 182 -20.21 -18.87 13.99
C ARG A 182 -20.62 -17.51 13.43
N ASP A 183 -19.75 -16.88 12.67
CA ASP A 183 -19.87 -15.58 12.01
C ASP A 183 -20.21 -15.68 10.52
N PHE A 184 -20.46 -16.88 9.98
CA PHE A 184 -20.93 -17.05 8.61
C PHE A 184 -22.38 -16.58 8.48
N PRO A 185 -22.67 -15.58 7.64
CA PRO A 185 -24.03 -15.12 7.41
C PRO A 185 -24.89 -16.20 6.73
N ASP A 186 -26.19 -16.17 6.97
CA ASP A 186 -27.16 -16.96 6.21
C ASP A 186 -27.30 -16.39 4.80
N VAL A 187 -26.47 -16.89 3.88
CA VAL A 187 -26.45 -16.47 2.47
C VAL A 187 -27.74 -16.82 1.70
N PHE A 188 -28.65 -17.62 2.28
CA PHE A 188 -29.96 -17.92 1.70
C PHE A 188 -31.05 -16.98 2.21
N SER A 189 -30.78 -16.19 3.24
CA SER A 189 -31.72 -15.19 3.77
C SER A 189 -31.84 -13.99 2.80
N PRO A 190 -33.05 -13.45 2.57
CA PRO A 190 -33.23 -12.18 1.87
C PRO A 190 -32.48 -11.01 2.52
N GLU A 191 -32.19 -11.10 3.82
CA GLU A 191 -31.37 -10.13 4.54
C GLU A 191 -29.95 -10.04 3.96
N TYR A 192 -29.35 -11.16 3.56
CA TYR A 192 -28.01 -11.18 3.00
C TYR A 192 -27.93 -10.41 1.69
N GLU A 193 -28.95 -10.52 0.83
CA GLU A 193 -29.00 -9.75 -0.42
C GLU A 193 -29.00 -8.24 -0.14
N LYS A 194 -29.79 -7.79 0.85
CA LYS A 194 -29.84 -6.38 1.26
C LYS A 194 -28.48 -5.90 1.79
N GLU A 195 -27.86 -6.65 2.69
CA GLU A 195 -26.58 -6.24 3.29
C GLU A 195 -25.42 -6.37 2.29
N ALA A 196 -25.48 -7.28 1.32
CA ALA A 196 -24.51 -7.35 0.22
C ALA A 196 -24.59 -6.14 -0.72
N ARG A 197 -25.80 -5.66 -1.02
CA ARG A 197 -26.00 -4.41 -1.77
C ARG A 197 -25.42 -3.21 -1.00
N ARG A 198 -25.74 -3.09 0.29
CA ARG A 198 -25.21 -2.04 1.17
C ARG A 198 -23.69 -2.09 1.26
N PHE A 199 -23.11 -3.28 1.41
CA PHE A 199 -21.66 -3.45 1.41
C PHE A 199 -21.01 -2.95 0.12
N GLY A 200 -21.63 -3.22 -1.04
CA GLY A 200 -21.19 -2.73 -2.34
C GLY A 200 -21.29 -1.20 -2.52
N GLU A 201 -22.09 -0.49 -1.73
CA GLU A 201 -22.17 0.98 -1.76
C GLU A 201 -20.84 1.65 -1.43
N GLN A 202 -19.93 0.95 -0.74
CA GLN A 202 -18.55 1.40 -0.49
C GLN A 202 -17.76 1.70 -1.76
N LEU A 203 -18.15 1.13 -2.90
CA LEU A 203 -17.50 1.37 -4.20
C LEU A 203 -18.07 2.59 -4.93
N LEU A 204 -19.19 3.17 -4.49
CA LEU A 204 -19.80 4.32 -5.16
C LEU A 204 -18.86 5.54 -5.24
N PRO A 205 -18.08 5.90 -4.21
CA PRO A 205 -17.10 6.98 -4.31
C PRO A 205 -16.00 6.72 -5.34
N LEU A 206 -15.73 5.45 -5.68
CA LEU A 206 -14.73 5.06 -6.68
C LEU A 206 -15.32 5.01 -8.11
N ARG A 207 -16.64 5.21 -8.26
CA ARG A 207 -17.36 5.06 -9.54
C ARG A 207 -17.15 6.23 -10.52
N THR A 208 -16.33 7.22 -10.20
CA THR A 208 -16.07 8.42 -11.02
C THR A 208 -14.65 8.91 -10.75
N ILE A 209 -13.80 9.30 -11.72
CA ILE A 209 -14.07 10.00 -12.98
C ILE A 209 -13.16 9.41 -14.09
N GLY A 210 -13.75 8.86 -15.15
CA GLY A 210 -13.09 8.82 -16.45
C GLY A 210 -12.98 10.25 -16.96
N GLY A 211 -11.75 10.76 -17.01
CA GLY A 211 -11.36 11.93 -17.78
C GLY A 211 -10.58 11.47 -19.00
#